data_AF-A0A2E2UP00-F1
#
_entry.id   AF-A0A2E2UP00-F1
#
_cell.length_a   1.000
_cell.length_b   1.000
_cell.length_c   1.000
_cell.angle_alpha   90.00
_cell.angle_beta   90.00
_cell.angle_gamma   90.00
#
_symmetry.space_group_name_H-M   'P 1'
#
loop_
_entity.id
_entity.type
_entity.pdbx_description
1 polymer ?
#
loop_
_entity_poly.entity_id
_entity_poly.type
_entity_poly.pdbx_seq_one_letter_code
_entity_poly.pdbx_strand_id
1 'polypeptide(L)'
;MVENFKEGKQVNENTGYETRIVNRLRRLEGQVRGLQRMILEDRSYHETLTLLAGVRNALDSTGEVILEAELLKGQGSTAARRNEVKGIISAVKLLRG
;
A
#
# COMPACT_ATOMS: atom_id res chain seq x y z
N MET A 1 15.47 -46.91 -10.46
CA MET A 1 14.61 -46.10 -11.32
C MET A 1 14.08 -44.97 -10.44
N VAL A 2 14.70 -43.80 -10.56
CA VAL A 2 14.39 -42.61 -9.76
C VAL A 2 13.63 -41.65 -10.65
N GLU A 3 12.38 -41.35 -10.31
CA GLU A 3 11.73 -40.11 -10.75
C GLU A 3 10.89 -39.56 -9.60
N ASN A 4 11.53 -38.72 -8.79
CA ASN A 4 10.87 -37.83 -7.86
C ASN A 4 10.28 -36.67 -8.66
N PHE A 5 8.99 -36.72 -8.93
CA PHE A 5 8.23 -35.60 -9.46
C PHE A 5 8.04 -34.55 -8.34
N LYS A 6 9.03 -33.67 -8.17
CA LYS A 6 8.83 -32.37 -7.51
C LYS A 6 8.67 -31.32 -8.59
N GLU A 7 7.48 -31.24 -9.15
CA GLU A 7 7.09 -30.11 -9.99
C GLU A 7 6.72 -28.90 -9.13
N GLY A 8 7.21 -27.74 -9.57
CA GLY A 8 6.56 -26.47 -9.34
C GLY A 8 6.97 -25.71 -8.09
N LYS A 9 8.21 -25.24 -8.06
CA LYS A 9 8.57 -24.01 -7.34
C LYS A 9 7.57 -22.92 -7.76
N GLN A 10 6.65 -22.50 -6.88
CA GLN A 10 5.83 -21.32 -7.11
C GLN A 10 6.77 -20.14 -7.37
N VAL A 11 6.91 -19.77 -8.64
CA VAL A 11 7.55 -18.53 -9.03
C VAL A 11 6.57 -17.46 -8.57
N ASN A 12 6.93 -16.81 -7.46
CA ASN A 12 6.13 -15.74 -6.87
C ASN A 12 6.18 -14.58 -7.87
N GLU A 13 5.25 -14.56 -8.84
CA GLU A 13 4.94 -13.40 -9.65
C GLU A 13 4.45 -12.33 -8.69
N ASN A 14 5.40 -11.60 -8.12
CA ASN A 14 5.14 -10.44 -7.30
C ASN A 14 4.44 -9.44 -8.23
N THR A 15 3.11 -9.45 -8.21
CA THR A 15 2.26 -8.57 -8.98
C THR A 15 2.77 -7.14 -8.78
N GLY A 16 2.64 -6.30 -9.82
CA GLY A 16 3.03 -4.89 -9.70
C GLY A 16 2.35 -4.16 -8.53
N TYR A 17 1.28 -4.73 -7.96
CA TYR A 17 0.65 -4.25 -6.74
C TYR A 17 1.45 -4.56 -5.47
N GLU A 18 1.86 -5.80 -5.24
CA GLU A 18 2.58 -6.19 -4.02
C GLU A 18 3.87 -5.40 -3.84
N THR A 19 4.65 -5.23 -4.91
CA THR A 19 5.86 -4.40 -4.88
C THR A 19 5.53 -2.94 -4.54
N ARG A 20 4.48 -2.36 -5.13
CA ARG A 20 4.05 -0.98 -4.86
C ARG A 20 3.57 -0.80 -3.43
N ILE A 21 2.82 -1.76 -2.89
CA ILE A 21 2.30 -1.76 -1.52
C ILE A 21 3.47 -1.84 -0.54
N VAL A 22 4.37 -2.80 -0.69
CA VAL A 22 5.55 -2.96 0.20
C VAL A 22 6.42 -1.71 0.18
N ASN A 23 6.66 -1.10 -0.99
CA ASN A 23 7.44 0.13 -1.08
C ASN A 23 6.77 1.32 -0.37
N ARG A 24 5.43 1.39 -0.34
CA ARG A 24 4.69 2.40 0.44
C ARG A 24 4.81 2.16 1.93
N LEU A 25 4.65 0.90 2.36
CA LEU A 25 4.79 0.51 3.76
C LEU A 25 6.21 0.80 4.30
N ARG A 26 7.26 0.52 3.53
CA ARG A 26 8.64 0.88 3.89
C ARG A 26 8.85 2.38 4.10
N ARG A 27 8.19 3.22 3.29
CA ARG A 27 8.23 4.68 3.48
C ARG A 27 7.50 5.10 4.76
N LEU A 28 6.31 4.55 5.00
CA LEU A 28 5.55 4.77 6.24
C LEU A 28 6.37 4.38 7.47
N GLU A 29 7.03 3.23 7.45
CA GLU A 29 7.92 2.76 8.50
C GLU A 29 9.07 3.77 8.77
N GLY A 30 9.67 4.32 7.71
CA GLY A 30 10.66 5.38 7.81
C GLY A 30 10.11 6.66 8.43
N GLN A 31 8.88 7.06 8.10
CA GLN A 31 8.23 8.23 8.68
C GLN A 31 7.90 8.02 10.17
N VAL A 32 7.42 6.83 10.56
CA VAL A 32 7.15 6.48 11.96
C VAL A 32 8.42 6.49 12.79
N ARG A 33 9.53 5.94 12.27
CA ARG A 33 10.85 6.11 12.91
C ARG A 33 11.27 7.57 13.02
N GLY A 34 10.95 8.38 12.01
CA GLY A 34 11.16 9.83 12.03
C GLY A 34 10.44 10.49 13.20
N LEU A 35 9.15 10.19 13.40
CA LEU A 35 8.36 10.68 14.52
C LEU A 35 8.99 10.32 15.88
N GLN A 36 9.42 9.06 16.04
CA GLN A 36 10.08 8.61 17.27
C GLN A 36 11.35 9.44 17.56
N ARG A 37 12.22 9.64 16.56
CA ARG A 37 13.43 10.47 16.72
C ARG A 37 13.09 11.91 17.08
N MET A 38 12.11 12.51 16.41
CA MET A 38 11.70 13.88 16.71
C MET A 38 11.27 14.05 18.16
N ILE A 39 10.51 13.10 18.71
CA ILE A 39 10.10 13.11 20.11
C ILE A 39 11.30 12.95 21.05
N LEU A 40 12.21 12.01 20.75
CA LEU A 40 13.41 11.76 21.56
C LEU A 40 14.42 12.92 21.54
N GLU A 41 14.45 13.68 20.45
CA GLU A 41 15.28 14.88 20.26
C GLU A 41 14.59 16.18 20.74
N ASP A 42 13.45 16.07 21.44
CA ASP A 42 12.65 17.21 21.94
C ASP A 42 12.32 18.26 20.87
N ARG A 43 12.04 17.78 19.64
CA ARG A 43 11.59 18.63 18.52
C ARG A 43 10.19 19.14 18.78
N SER A 44 9.86 20.27 18.15
CA SER A 44 8.55 20.90 18.25
C SER A 44 7.40 19.92 17.98
N TYR A 45 6.41 19.89 18.89
CA TYR A 45 5.19 19.12 18.68
C TYR A 45 4.39 19.58 17.46
N HIS A 46 4.50 20.85 17.06
CA HIS A 46 3.88 21.33 15.83
C HIS A 46 4.48 20.64 14.57
N GLU A 47 5.80 20.51 14.51
CA GLU A 47 6.47 19.77 13.43
C GLU A 47 6.11 18.27 13.48
N THR A 48 6.06 17.70 14.69
CA THR A 48 5.67 16.30 14.90
C THR A 48 4.24 16.03 14.43
N LEU A 49 3.29 16.92 14.74
CA LEU A 49 1.90 16.85 14.28
C LEU A 49 1.80 16.97 12.75
N THR A 50 2.63 17.80 12.15
CA THR A 50 2.71 17.94 10.68
C THR A 50 3.16 16.64 10.03
N LEU A 51 4.22 16.01 10.55
CA LEU A 51 4.68 14.72 10.03
C LEU A 51 3.63 13.61 10.29
N LEU A 52 2.98 13.61 11.45
CA LEU A 52 1.91 12.67 11.79
C LEU A 52 0.73 12.76 10.80
N ALA A 53 0.32 13.97 10.43
CA ALA A 53 -0.68 14.17 9.38
C ALA A 53 -0.22 13.60 8.04
N GLY A 54 1.07 13.77 7.70
CA GLY A 54 1.68 13.15 6.51
C GLY A 54 1.65 11.63 6.55
N VAL A 55 1.89 11.01 7.72
CA VAL A 55 1.78 9.55 7.91
C VAL A 55 0.35 9.08 7.69
N ARG A 56 -0.64 9.76 8.27
CA ARG A 56 -2.06 9.43 8.07
C ARG A 56 -2.44 9.45 6.58
N ASN A 57 -2.10 10.53 5.87
CA ASN A 57 -2.38 10.66 4.44
C ASN A 57 -1.69 9.56 3.61
N ALA A 58 -0.44 9.21 3.96
CA ALA A 58 0.29 8.14 3.30
C ALA A 58 -0.31 6.75 3.57
N LEU A 59 -0.87 6.54 4.77
CA LEU A 59 -1.58 5.31 5.13
C LEU A 59 -2.88 5.18 4.35
N ASP A 60 -3.68 6.24 4.27
CA ASP A 60 -4.92 6.27 3.47
C ASP A 60 -4.65 5.95 2.01
N SER A 61 -3.66 6.61 1.41
CA SER A 61 -3.23 6.34 0.03
C SER A 61 -2.72 4.91 -0.16
N THR A 62 -2.13 4.29 0.87
CA THR A 62 -1.71 2.89 0.81
C THR A 62 -2.91 1.95 0.85
N GLY A 63 -3.91 2.24 1.68
CA GLY A 63 -5.17 1.50 1.73
C GLY A 63 -5.92 1.51 0.39
N GLU A 64 -5.89 2.62 -0.34
CA GLU A 64 -6.47 2.72 -1.70
C GLU A 64 -5.81 1.76 -2.69
N VAL A 65 -4.48 1.63 -2.65
CA VAL A 65 -3.74 0.73 -3.54
C VAL A 65 -4.02 -0.73 -3.20
N ILE A 66 -4.19 -1.05 -1.91
CA ILE A 66 -4.58 -2.38 -1.46
C ILE A 66 -6.00 -2.70 -1.95
N LEU A 67 -6.94 -1.76 -1.82
CA LEU A 67 -8.30 -1.93 -2.33
C LEU A 67 -8.32 -2.09 -3.86
N GLU A 68 -7.53 -1.30 -4.59
CA GLU A 68 -7.36 -1.45 -6.04
C GLU A 68 -6.85 -2.84 -6.41
N ALA A 69 -5.83 -3.33 -5.68
CA ALA A 69 -5.27 -4.65 -5.89
C ALA A 69 -6.31 -5.76 -5.67
N GLU A 70 -7.08 -5.68 -4.59
CA GLU A 70 -8.11 -6.65 -4.24
C GLU A 70 -9.24 -6.68 -5.28
N LEU A 71 -9.75 -5.51 -5.69
CA LEU A 71 -10.85 -5.41 -6.66
C LEU A 71 -10.47 -5.86 -8.08
N LEU A 72 -9.17 -5.90 -8.39
CA LEU A 72 -8.62 -6.36 -9.67
C LEU A 72 -8.05 -7.79 -9.60
N LYS A 73 -8.00 -8.40 -8.41
CA LYS A 73 -7.50 -9.76 -8.22
C LYS A 73 -8.51 -10.75 -8.82
N GLY A 74 -8.05 -11.61 -9.73
CA GLY A 74 -8.83 -12.74 -10.24
C GLY A 74 -9.66 -12.51 -11.52
N GLN A 75 -9.67 -11.31 -12.10
CA GLN A 75 -10.31 -11.07 -13.40
C GLN A 75 -9.39 -10.28 -14.33
N GLY A 76 -9.36 -10.65 -15.61
CA GLY A 76 -8.56 -9.97 -16.63
C GLY A 76 -8.75 -8.46 -16.55
N SER A 77 -7.64 -7.73 -16.45
CA SER A 77 -7.68 -6.29 -16.19
C SER A 77 -8.02 -5.51 -17.47
N THR A 78 -9.30 -5.47 -17.83
CA THR A 78 -9.78 -4.63 -18.93
C THR A 78 -9.71 -3.15 -18.54
N ALA A 79 -9.56 -2.27 -19.54
CA ALA A 79 -9.56 -0.84 -19.31
C ALA A 79 -10.87 -0.35 -18.66
N ALA A 80 -12.01 -0.93 -19.05
CA ALA A 80 -13.32 -0.63 -18.48
C ALA A 80 -13.37 -0.94 -16.97
N ARG A 81 -12.91 -2.13 -16.55
CA ARG A 81 -12.89 -2.51 -15.13
C ARG A 81 -11.95 -1.64 -14.31
N ARG A 82 -10.78 -1.28 -14.85
CA ARG A 82 -9.88 -0.32 -14.19
C ARG A 82 -10.55 1.03 -13.94
N ASN A 83 -11.33 1.54 -14.91
CA ASN A 83 -12.04 2.80 -14.75
C ASN A 83 -13.16 2.70 -13.70
N GLU A 84 -13.90 1.60 -13.67
CA GLU A 84 -14.91 1.32 -12.65
C GLU A 84 -14.30 1.28 -11.24
N VAL A 85 -13.21 0.54 -11.06
CA VAL A 85 -12.49 0.44 -9.77
C VAL A 85 -11.99 1.81 -9.31
N LYS A 86 -11.45 2.63 -10.23
CA LYS A 86 -11.06 4.02 -9.92
C LYS A 86 -12.25 4.88 -9.48
N GLY A 87 -13.42 4.67 -10.06
CA GLY A 87 -14.67 5.31 -9.65
C GLY A 87 -15.06 4.94 -8.22
N ILE A 88 -15.03 3.64 -7.90
CA ILE A 88 -15.33 3.13 -6.55
C ILE A 88 -14.36 3.71 -5.52
N ILE A 89 -13.05 3.69 -5.79
CA ILE A 89 -12.04 4.25 -4.89
C ILE A 89 -12.29 5.75 -4.67
N SER A 90 -12.64 6.48 -5.72
CA SER A 90 -12.98 7.91 -5.62
C SER A 90 -14.22 8.15 -4.75
N ALA A 91 -15.26 7.33 -4.88
CA ALA A 91 -16.44 7.40 -4.03
C ALA A 91 -16.11 7.11 -2.56
N VAL A 92 -15.29 6.09 -2.29
CA VAL A 92 -14.82 5.78 -0.92
C VAL A 92 -14.03 6.94 -0.32
N LYS A 93 -13.22 7.66 -1.10
CA LYS A 93 -12.52 8.87 -0.63
C LYS A 93 -13.50 9.96 -0.18
N LEU A 94 -14.56 10.19 -0.96
CA LEU A 94 -15.54 11.22 -0.64
C LEU A 94 -16.31 10.93 0.66
N LEU A 95 -16.55 9.64 0.96
CA LEU A 95 -17.24 9.23 2.18
C LEU A 95 -16.37 9.32 3.44
N ARG A 96 -15.05 9.42 3.28
CA ARG A 96 -14.06 9.39 4.38
C ARG A 96 -13.58 10.77 4.82
N GLY A 97 -14.21 11.85 4.33
CA GLY A 97 -13.85 13.25 4.59
C GLY A 97 -13.26 13.51 5.96
#